data_AF-B8MKT8-F1
#
_entry.id   AF-B8MKT8-F1
#
_cell.length_a   1.000
_cell.length_b   1.000
_cell.length_c   1.000
_cell.angle_alpha   90.00
_cell.angle_beta   90.00
_cell.angle_gamma   90.00
#
_symmetry.space_group_name_H-M   'P 1'
#
loop_
_entity.id
_entity.type
_entity.pdbx_description
1 polymer ?
#
loop_
_entity_poly.entity_id
_entity_poly.type
_entity_poly.pdbx_seq_one_letter_code
_entity_poly.pdbx_strand_id
1 'polypeptide(L)'
;MFNRTLPRFAGFVYRENRVPYYQRLFQSHDGKRQWWKTGRSGAILYPYYISLYGTSAGMFHSVDRLANPYSTANLYDLSVTLYAMIRITLGHKTFFGKD
;
A
#
# COMPACT_ATOMS: atom_id res chain seq x y z
N MET A 1 -40.06 17.59 -14.56
CA MET A 1 -38.97 18.58 -14.58
C MET A 1 -38.73 19.04 -13.14
N PHE A 2 -37.61 18.69 -12.51
CA PHE A 2 -37.31 19.12 -11.13
C PHE A 2 -36.58 20.47 -11.14
N ASN A 3 -37.17 21.43 -10.42
CA ASN A 3 -36.77 22.84 -10.35
C ASN A 3 -35.46 23.02 -9.56
N ARG A 4 -34.52 23.83 -10.04
CA ARG A 4 -33.19 24.05 -9.43
C ARG A 4 -33.09 25.45 -8.82
N THR A 5 -33.54 25.68 -7.59
CA THR A 5 -33.55 27.03 -6.98
C THR A 5 -32.94 27.15 -5.58
N LEU A 6 -31.97 26.30 -5.21
CA LEU A 6 -31.19 26.52 -3.97
C LEU A 6 -29.69 26.67 -4.30
N PRO A 7 -28.96 27.61 -3.68
CA PRO A 7 -27.51 27.70 -3.80
C PRO A 7 -26.93 26.43 -3.18
N ARG A 8 -26.53 25.49 -4.03
CA ARG A 8 -26.09 24.17 -3.60
C ARG A 8 -24.67 24.30 -3.09
N PHE A 9 -24.47 24.07 -1.79
CA PHE A 9 -23.14 23.90 -1.20
C PHE A 9 -22.32 22.97 -2.11
N ALA A 10 -21.21 23.48 -2.63
CA ALA A 10 -20.35 22.78 -3.56
C ALA A 10 -19.79 21.53 -2.87
N GLY A 11 -20.06 20.34 -3.42
CA GLY A 11 -19.33 19.13 -3.03
C GLY A 11 -20.09 17.81 -3.18
N PHE A 12 -21.36 17.75 -2.79
CA PHE A 12 -22.11 16.48 -2.76
C PHE A 12 -23.27 16.38 -3.76
N VAL A 13 -23.92 17.50 -4.09
CA VAL A 13 -25.20 17.49 -4.84
C VAL A 13 -25.03 17.39 -6.37
N TYR A 14 -23.79 17.40 -6.88
CA TYR A 14 -23.45 17.31 -8.31
C TYR A 14 -22.27 16.38 -8.64
N ARG A 15 -21.86 15.51 -7.72
CA ARG A 15 -20.78 14.56 -8.01
C ARG A 15 -21.33 13.42 -8.87
N GLU A 16 -20.71 13.19 -10.01
CA GLU A 16 -21.02 12.02 -10.85
C GLU A 16 -20.95 10.73 -10.01
N ASN A 17 -21.99 9.91 -10.10
CA ASN A 17 -22.01 8.63 -9.42
C ASN A 17 -21.08 7.65 -10.14
N ARG A 18 -19.88 7.46 -9.59
CA ARG A 18 -18.87 6.50 -10.09
C ARG A 18 -18.93 5.15 -9.35
N VAL A 19 -19.94 4.89 -8.53
CA VAL A 19 -20.09 3.60 -7.83
C VAL A 19 -20.15 2.43 -8.81
N PRO A 20 -20.95 2.46 -9.90
CA PRO A 20 -20.97 1.36 -10.88
C PRO A 20 -19.62 1.16 -11.57
N TYR A 21 -18.86 2.25 -11.77
CA TYR A 21 -17.51 2.19 -12.33
C TYR A 21 -16.56 1.44 -11.39
N TYR A 22 -16.53 1.80 -10.11
CA TYR A 22 -15.67 1.12 -9.14
C TYR A 22 -16.10 -0.33 -8.89
N GLN A 23 -17.41 -0.62 -8.89
CA GLN A 23 -17.90 -2.00 -8.79
C GLN A 23 -17.33 -2.86 -9.91
N ARG A 24 -17.41 -2.42 -11.17
CA ARG A 24 -16.81 -3.13 -12.32
C ARG A 24 -15.29 -3.28 -12.18
N LEU A 25 -14.59 -2.23 -11.73
CA LEU A 25 -13.14 -2.25 -11.55
C LEU A 25 -12.67 -3.20 -10.43
N PHE A 26 -13.39 -3.27 -9.31
CA PHE A 26 -13.01 -4.10 -8.16
C PHE A 26 -13.54 -5.53 -8.24
N GLN A 27 -14.61 -5.77 -8.99
CA GLN A 27 -15.19 -7.09 -9.19
C GLN A 27 -14.66 -7.81 -10.44
N SER A 28 -13.84 -7.15 -11.27
CA SER A 28 -13.17 -7.79 -12.42
C SER A 28 -12.13 -8.82 -11.96
N HIS A 29 -12.06 -9.97 -12.61
CA HIS A 29 -11.21 -11.11 -12.21
C HIS A 29 -9.84 -11.04 -12.91
N ASP A 30 -9.06 -9.99 -12.61
CA ASP A 30 -7.79 -9.69 -13.30
C ASP A 30 -6.56 -10.35 -12.62
N GLY A 31 -6.78 -11.15 -11.58
CA GLY A 31 -5.73 -11.75 -10.74
C GLY A 31 -4.90 -10.74 -9.93
N LYS A 32 -5.19 -9.44 -10.03
CA LYS A 32 -4.51 -8.38 -9.28
C LYS A 32 -5.07 -8.29 -7.86
N ARG A 33 -4.19 -8.01 -6.89
CA ARG A 33 -4.59 -7.73 -5.50
C ARG A 33 -5.49 -6.50 -5.46
N GLN A 34 -6.43 -6.48 -4.53
CA GLN A 34 -7.43 -5.42 -4.40
C GLN A 34 -6.81 -4.02 -4.35
N TRP A 35 -5.73 -3.86 -3.58
CA TRP A 35 -5.03 -2.58 -3.44
C TRP A 35 -4.17 -2.19 -4.65
N TRP A 36 -4.00 -3.06 -5.65
CA TRP A 36 -3.25 -2.78 -6.89
C TRP A 36 -4.15 -2.55 -8.13
N LYS A 37 -5.48 -2.50 -7.95
CA LYS A 37 -6.43 -2.37 -9.07
C LYS A 37 -6.54 -0.96 -9.66
N THR A 38 -6.17 0.09 -8.92
CA THR A 38 -6.31 1.49 -9.38
C THR A 38 -4.99 2.02 -9.94
N GLY A 39 -4.99 2.78 -11.04
CA GLY A 39 -3.75 3.35 -11.60
C GLY A 39 -2.96 4.26 -10.65
N ARG A 40 -3.64 4.86 -9.66
CA ARG A 40 -3.03 5.68 -8.60
C ARG A 40 -2.43 4.86 -7.45
N SER A 41 -2.70 3.56 -7.38
CA SER A 41 -2.31 2.77 -6.20
C SER A 41 -0.80 2.68 -6.04
N GLY A 42 -0.04 2.56 -7.13
CA GLY A 42 1.42 2.51 -7.07
C GLY A 42 2.02 3.75 -6.42
N ALA A 43 1.57 4.94 -6.84
CA ALA A 43 2.06 6.21 -6.31
C ALA A 43 1.82 6.38 -4.81
N ILE A 44 0.77 5.76 -4.26
CA ILE A 44 0.44 5.81 -2.83
C ILE A 44 1.14 4.68 -2.07
N LEU A 45 1.18 3.49 -2.65
CA LEU A 45 1.72 2.29 -2.00
C LEU A 45 3.25 2.31 -1.91
N TYR A 46 3.97 2.85 -2.90
CA TYR A 46 5.43 2.91 -2.82
C TYR A 46 5.97 3.71 -1.63
N PRO A 47 5.57 4.98 -1.41
CA PRO A 47 6.02 5.70 -0.23
C PRO A 47 5.55 5.05 1.07
N TYR A 48 4.37 4.43 1.08
CA TYR A 48 3.88 3.68 2.23
C TYR A 48 4.75 2.45 2.55
N TYR A 49 5.18 1.68 1.55
CA TYR A 49 6.07 0.54 1.77
C TYR A 49 7.45 0.99 2.25
N ILE A 50 7.98 2.07 1.68
CA ILE A 50 9.28 2.63 2.13
C ILE A 50 9.21 3.05 3.59
N SER A 51 8.16 3.77 4.00
CA SER A 51 8.02 4.20 5.40
C SER A 51 7.79 3.02 6.34
N LEU A 52 6.95 2.06 5.95
CA LEU A 52 6.67 0.87 6.75
C LEU A 52 7.93 0.04 7.02
N TYR A 53 8.66 -0.33 5.97
CA TYR A 53 9.86 -1.16 6.11
C TYR A 53 11.03 -0.39 6.69
N GLY A 54 11.21 0.88 6.33
CA GLY A 54 12.28 1.72 6.88
C GLY A 54 12.11 1.93 8.39
N THR A 55 10.89 2.20 8.85
CA THR A 55 10.62 2.38 10.29
C THR A 55 10.73 1.06 11.04
N SER A 56 10.24 -0.04 10.46
CA SER A 56 10.38 -1.37 11.07
C SER A 56 11.85 -1.77 11.23
N ALA A 57 12.68 -1.55 10.20
CA ALA A 57 14.12 -1.79 10.26
C ALA A 57 14.79 -0.96 11.37
N GLY A 58 14.46 0.32 11.45
CA GLY A 58 14.99 1.23 12.47
C GLY A 58 14.60 0.83 13.88
N MET A 59 13.36 0.36 14.08
CA MET A 59 12.88 -0.14 15.36
C MET A 59 13.60 -1.42 15.79
N PHE A 60 13.75 -2.40 14.90
CA PHE A 60 14.46 -3.63 15.25
C PHE A 60 15.93 -3.37 15.54
N HIS A 61 16.58 -2.48 14.77
CA HIS A 61 17.94 -2.06 15.06
C HIS A 61 18.07 -1.35 16.42
N SER A 62 17.12 -0.48 16.81
CA SER A 62 17.19 0.23 18.09
C SER A 62 16.95 -0.70 19.29
N VAL A 63 15.97 -1.61 19.20
CA VAL A 63 15.69 -2.61 20.25
C VAL A 63 16.89 -3.53 20.45
N ASP A 64 17.52 -3.97 19.36
CA ASP A 64 18.69 -4.84 19.42
C ASP A 64 19.91 -4.14 20.03
N ARG A 65 20.16 -2.86 19.70
CA ARG A 65 21.22 -2.06 20.35
C ARG A 65 21.02 -1.89 21.85
N LEU A 66 19.77 -1.91 22.31
CA LEU A 66 19.44 -1.90 23.74
C LEU A 66 19.60 -3.27 24.39
N ALA A 67 19.33 -4.36 23.65
CA ALA A 67 19.40 -5.73 24.17
C ALA A 67 20.82 -6.32 24.18
N ASN A 68 21.62 -6.09 23.13
CA ASN A 68 22.99 -6.57 23.04
C ASN A 68 23.90 -5.57 22.29
N PRO A 69 24.57 -4.64 23.00
CA PRO A 69 25.32 -3.55 22.41
C PRO A 69 26.50 -3.98 21.51
N TYR A 70 27.01 -5.21 21.71
CA TYR A 70 28.27 -5.70 21.11
C TYR A 70 28.07 -6.75 20.01
N SER A 71 26.84 -7.18 19.73
CA SER A 71 26.58 -8.17 18.67
C SER A 71 26.69 -7.54 17.27
N THR A 72 27.40 -8.20 16.35
CA THR A 72 27.59 -7.77 14.95
C THR A 72 26.80 -8.62 13.94
N ALA A 73 26.07 -9.64 14.39
CA ALA A 73 25.27 -10.55 13.55
C ALA A 73 24.04 -9.87 12.88
N ASN A 74 23.75 -8.63 13.26
CA ASN A 74 22.39 -8.10 13.24
C ASN A 74 21.96 -7.55 11.86
N LEU A 75 22.90 -7.21 10.97
CA LEU A 75 22.55 -6.74 9.61
C LEU A 75 22.01 -7.86 8.72
N TYR A 76 22.51 -9.09 8.89
CA TYR A 76 22.04 -10.24 8.12
C TYR A 76 20.64 -10.67 8.57
N ASP A 77 20.39 -10.74 9.88
CA ASP A 77 19.08 -11.13 10.42
C ASP A 77 17.98 -10.09 10.11
N LEU A 78 18.31 -8.80 10.15
CA LEU A 78 17.43 -7.72 9.67
C LEU A 78 17.14 -7.87 8.18
N SER A 79 18.14 -8.25 7.37
CA SER A 79 17.96 -8.42 5.92
C SER A 79 17.05 -9.60 5.57
N VAL A 80 17.17 -10.73 6.29
CA VAL A 80 16.34 -11.93 6.10
C VAL A 80 14.90 -11.66 6.54
N THR A 81 14.72 -10.97 7.67
CA THR A 81 13.38 -10.59 8.17
C THR A 81 12.69 -9.61 7.24
N LEU A 82 13.39 -8.55 6.79
CA LEU A 82 12.84 -7.62 5.81
C LEU A 82 12.46 -8.32 4.51
N TYR A 83 13.32 -9.22 4.03
CA TYR A 83 13.05 -10.01 2.82
C TYR A 83 11.77 -10.83 2.97
N ALA A 84 11.58 -11.54 4.08
CA ALA A 84 10.35 -12.29 4.36
C ALA A 84 9.11 -11.38 4.37
N MET A 85 9.17 -10.24 5.05
CA MET A 85 8.06 -9.28 5.12
C MET A 85 7.69 -8.71 3.75
N ILE A 86 8.70 -8.33 2.95
CA ILE A 86 8.49 -7.82 1.59
C ILE A 86 7.85 -8.89 0.70
N ARG A 87 8.31 -10.14 0.78
CA ARG A 87 7.78 -11.25 -0.02
C ARG A 87 6.33 -11.61 0.34
N ILE A 88 5.94 -11.54 1.61
CA ILE A 88 4.56 -11.80 2.04
C ILE A 88 3.63 -10.67 1.58
N THR A 89 4.07 -9.42 1.72
CA THR A 89 3.25 -8.23 1.44
C THR A 89 3.06 -7.98 -0.06
N LEU A 90 4.14 -8.10 -0.84
CA LEU A 90 4.09 -7.91 -2.30
C LEU A 90 3.69 -9.19 -3.03
N GLY A 91 3.93 -10.37 -2.43
CA GLY A 91 3.71 -11.67 -3.06
C GLY A 91 4.85 -12.10 -3.97
N HIS A 92 4.76 -13.34 -4.47
CA HIS A 92 5.79 -13.94 -5.34
C HIS A 92 5.93 -13.25 -6.70
N LYS A 93 4.94 -12.46 -7.13
CA LYS A 93 4.93 -11.71 -8.39
C LYS A 93 5.42 -10.28 -8.11
N THR A 94 6.73 -10.09 -8.13
CA THR A 94 7.38 -8.80 -7.88
C THR A 94 7.20 -7.81 -9.06
N PHE A 95 7.57 -6.55 -8.81
CA PHE A 95 7.51 -5.36 -9.67
C PHE A 95 7.84 -5.55 -11.17
N PHE A 96 8.71 -6.50 -11.49
CA PHE A 96 8.91 -7.00 -12.85
C PHE A 96 8.02 -8.23 -12.99
N GLY A 97 6.93 -8.06 -13.74
CA GLY A 97 5.98 -9.13 -14.03
C GLY A 97 6.72 -10.42 -14.35
N LYS A 98 6.44 -11.47 -13.59
CA LYS A 98 6.69 -12.81 -14.08
C LYS A 98 5.52 -13.11 -14.99
N ASP A 99 5.85 -13.38 -16.26
CA ASP A 99 4.97 -14.07 -17.21
C ASP A 99 4.12 -15.16 -16.51
#